data_AF-A0A0D2PEZ3-F1
#
_entry.id   AF-A0A0D2PEZ3-F1
#
_cell.length_a   1.000
_cell.length_b   1.000
_cell.length_c   1.000
_cell.angle_alpha   90.00
_cell.angle_beta   90.00
_cell.angle_gamma   90.00
#
_symmetry.space_group_name_H-M   'P 1'
#
loop_
_entity.id
_entity.type
_entity.pdbx_description
1 polymer ?
#
loop_
_entity_poly.entity_id
_entity_poly.type
_entity_poly.pdbx_seq_one_letter_code
_entity_poly.pdbx_strand_id
1 'polypeptide(L)'
;MSCMPWTDLNKIIDVSFKKRIIQILLKRVMEKLVDIIHFLHLEIHEAFGAAGISGAPQDNNIMLWNAVIFGLDDTPWDGGYMKIG
;
A
#
# COMPACT_ATOMS: atom_id res chain seq x y z
N MET A 1 24.45 -5.75 45.81
CA MET A 1 24.06 -6.14 44.45
C MET A 1 23.01 -7.22 44.57
N SER A 2 21.73 -6.92 44.33
CA SER A 2 20.66 -7.92 44.35
C SER A 2 20.62 -8.63 42.99
N CYS A 3 20.92 -9.93 42.98
CA CYS A 3 20.81 -10.76 41.78
C CYS A 3 19.35 -10.85 41.34
N MET A 4 19.09 -10.66 40.05
CA MET A 4 17.73 -10.75 39.50
C MET A 4 17.23 -12.20 39.61
N PRO A 5 16.00 -12.45 40.09
CA PRO A 5 15.44 -13.80 40.19
C PRO A 5 15.42 -14.51 38.84
N TRP A 6 15.76 -15.79 38.81
CA TRP A 6 15.84 -16.58 37.58
C TRP A 6 14.50 -16.62 36.79
N THR A 7 13.37 -16.49 37.50
CA THR A 7 12.03 -16.39 36.90
C THR A 7 11.83 -15.11 36.08
N ASP A 8 12.46 -14.00 36.46
CA ASP A 8 12.34 -12.72 35.75
C ASP A 8 13.22 -12.69 34.51
N LEU A 9 14.39 -13.35 34.55
CA LEU A 9 15.26 -13.53 33.39
C LEU A 9 14.55 -14.31 32.27
N ASN A 10 13.88 -15.40 32.62
CA ASN A 10 13.13 -16.23 31.66
C ASN A 10 11.98 -15.47 31.00
N LYS A 11 11.29 -14.57 31.73
CA LYS A 11 10.25 -13.70 31.17
C LYS A 11 10.83 -12.71 30.17
N ILE A 12 11.97 -12.09 30.47
CA ILE A 12 12.62 -11.14 29.55
C ILE A 12 13.04 -11.83 28.26
N ILE A 13 13.61 -13.03 28.36
CA ILE A 13 14.01 -13.84 27.21
C ILE A 13 12.78 -14.19 26.35
N ASP A 14 11.69 -14.68 26.96
CA ASP A 14 10.44 -15.02 26.25
C ASP A 14 9.81 -13.79 25.56
N VAL A 15 9.74 -12.65 26.25
CA VAL A 15 9.24 -11.39 25.67
C VAL A 15 10.11 -10.94 24.50
N SER A 16 11.43 -10.99 24.65
CA SER A 16 12.36 -10.59 23.59
C SER A 16 12.25 -11.51 22.35
N PHE A 17 12.05 -12.81 22.57
CA PHE A 17 11.89 -13.79 21.52
C PHE A 17 10.53 -13.66 20.82
N LYS A 18 9.44 -13.51 21.58
CA LYS A 18 8.10 -13.23 21.04
C LYS A 18 8.08 -11.95 20.21
N LYS A 19 8.70 -10.88 20.70
CA LYS A 19 8.84 -9.62 19.96
C LYS A 19 9.58 -9.82 18.64
N ARG A 20 10.66 -10.60 18.65
CA ARG A 20 11.44 -10.93 17.43
C ARG A 20 10.62 -11.76 16.43
N ILE A 21 9.87 -12.76 16.90
CA ILE A 21 8.99 -13.57 16.04
C ILE A 21 7.88 -12.70 15.43
N ILE A 22 7.21 -11.88 16.24
CA ILE A 22 6.17 -10.96 15.77
C ILE A 22 6.73 -9.98 14.73
N GLN A 23 7.92 -9.43 14.95
CA GLN A 23 8.56 -8.56 13.97
C GLN A 23 8.86 -9.27 12.64
N ILE A 24 9.32 -10.53 12.69
CA ILE A 24 9.56 -11.33 11.47
C ILE A 24 8.24 -11.61 10.73
N LEU A 25 7.19 -11.96 11.48
CA LEU A 25 5.86 -12.21 10.92
C LEU A 25 5.27 -10.95 10.30
N LEU A 26 5.33 -9.82 11.00
CA LEU A 26 4.87 -8.53 10.49
C LEU A 26 5.64 -8.13 9.24
N LYS A 27 6.97 -8.28 9.22
CA LYS A 27 7.78 -8.00 8.03
C LYS A 27 7.32 -8.85 6.84
N ARG A 28 7.14 -10.16 7.05
CA ARG A 28 6.70 -11.09 6.00
C ARG A 28 5.29 -10.81 5.49
N VAL A 29 4.38 -10.40 6.37
CA VAL A 29 3.01 -9.99 6.00
C VAL A 29 3.05 -8.70 5.18
N MET A 30 3.83 -7.70 5.61
CA MET A 30 3.98 -6.43 4.89
C MET A 30 4.56 -6.65 3.49
N GLU A 31 5.61 -7.48 3.36
CA GLU A 31 6.18 -7.83 2.05
C GLU A 31 5.13 -8.46 1.13
N LYS A 32 4.33 -9.41 1.63
CA LYS A 32 3.26 -10.03 0.85
C LYS A 32 2.14 -9.06 0.49
N LEU A 33 1.79 -8.15 1.39
CA LEU A 33 0.80 -7.12 1.12
C LEU A 33 1.30 -6.17 0.03
N VAL A 34 2.57 -5.78 0.09
CA VAL A 34 3.23 -4.97 -0.92
C VAL A 34 3.23 -5.68 -2.27
N ASP A 35 3.53 -6.98 -2.33
CA ASP A 35 3.46 -7.77 -3.58
C ASP A 35 2.03 -7.77 -4.16
N ILE A 36 1.01 -7.99 -3.31
CA ILE A 36 -0.40 -8.01 -3.74
C ILE A 36 -0.83 -6.63 -4.26
N ILE A 37 -0.46 -5.55 -3.57
CA ILE A 37 -0.79 -4.18 -4.00
C ILE A 37 -0.11 -3.87 -5.34
N HIS A 38 1.17 -4.23 -5.51
CA HIS A 38 1.86 -4.03 -6.77
C HIS A 38 1.20 -4.80 -7.92
N PHE A 39 0.80 -6.04 -7.68
CA PHE A 39 0.09 -6.84 -8.68
C PHE A 39 -1.24 -6.20 -9.07
N LEU A 40 -2.07 -5.85 -8.09
CA LEU A 40 -3.36 -5.19 -8.35
C LEU A 40 -3.19 -3.85 -9.06
N HIS A 41 -2.18 -3.06 -8.69
CA HIS A 41 -1.89 -1.79 -9.34
C HIS A 41 -1.54 -1.99 -10.82
N LEU A 42 -0.75 -3.02 -11.14
CA LEU A 42 -0.38 -3.34 -12.52
C LEU A 42 -1.59 -3.82 -13.33
N GLU A 43 -2.41 -4.70 -12.77
CA GLU A 43 -3.61 -5.23 -13.43
C GLU A 43 -4.68 -4.14 -13.68
N ILE A 44 -4.88 -3.24 -12.72
CA ILE A 44 -5.75 -2.06 -12.88
C ILE A 44 -5.18 -1.11 -13.93
N HIS A 45 -3.86 -0.86 -13.91
CA HIS A 45 -3.22 -0.01 -14.92
C HIS A 45 -3.34 -0.60 -16.32
N GLU A 46 -3.23 -1.91 -16.49
CA GLU A 46 -3.43 -2.57 -17.78
C GLU A 46 -4.89 -2.47 -18.24
N ALA A 47 -5.85 -2.72 -17.33
CA ALA A 47 -7.27 -2.69 -17.66
C ALA A 47 -7.80 -1.28 -18.00
N PHE A 48 -7.28 -0.23 -17.37
CA PHE A 48 -7.82 1.14 -17.47
C PHE A 48 -6.83 2.19 -18.00
N GLY A 49 -5.53 1.97 -17.87
CA GLY A 49 -4.49 2.94 -18.22
C GLY A 49 -4.35 3.20 -19.72
N ALA A 50 -4.75 2.23 -20.56
CA ALA A 50 -4.75 2.39 -22.02
C ALA A 50 -5.81 3.41 -22.52
N ALA A 51 -6.83 3.71 -21.72
CA ALA A 51 -7.94 4.58 -22.13
C ALA A 51 -7.66 6.09 -21.96
N GLY A 52 -6.44 6.48 -21.58
CA GLY A 52 -6.13 7.88 -21.27
C GLY A 52 -6.83 8.39 -20.01
N ILE A 53 -7.21 7.49 -19.11
CA ILE A 53 -7.89 7.82 -17.85
C ILE A 53 -6.95 7.50 -16.70
N SER A 54 -6.73 8.46 -15.81
CA SER A 54 -5.99 8.29 -14.56
C SER A 54 -6.85 8.75 -13.39
N GLY A 55 -6.86 8.01 -12.28
CA GLY A 55 -7.63 8.38 -11.11
C GLY A 55 -6.92 8.00 -9.81
N ALA A 56 -7.10 8.82 -8.78
CA ALA A 56 -6.60 8.56 -7.44
C ALA A 56 -7.66 8.96 -6.40
N PRO A 57 -7.79 8.20 -5.30
CA PRO A 57 -8.65 8.60 -4.19
C PRO A 57 -8.16 9.91 -3.56
N GLN A 58 -9.06 10.66 -2.94
CA GLN A 58 -8.70 11.84 -2.15
C GLN A 58 -8.02 11.42 -0.85
N ASP A 59 -7.04 12.22 -0.42
CA ASP A 59 -6.20 11.93 0.76
C ASP A 59 -7.01 11.67 2.04
N ASN A 60 -8.17 12.34 2.19
CA ASN A 60 -9.00 12.30 3.40
C ASN A 60 -10.18 11.33 3.32
N ASN A 61 -10.50 10.78 2.14
CA ASN A 61 -11.64 9.89 1.95
C ASN A 61 -11.46 9.01 0.70
N ILE A 62 -11.18 7.73 0.92
CA ILE A 62 -10.98 6.74 -0.15
C ILE A 62 -12.22 6.51 -1.03
N MET A 63 -13.39 6.95 -0.58
CA MET A 63 -14.63 6.87 -1.36
C MET A 63 -14.78 8.03 -2.35
N LEU A 64 -14.00 9.10 -2.22
CA LEU A 64 -13.97 10.23 -3.15
C LEU A 64 -12.74 10.14 -4.04
N TRP A 65 -12.91 10.35 -5.35
CA TRP A 65 -11.85 10.12 -6.34
C TRP A 65 -11.68 11.35 -7.21
N ASN A 66 -10.42 11.74 -7.40
CA ASN A 66 -10.04 12.67 -8.44
C ASN A 66 -9.64 11.87 -9.69
N ALA A 67 -10.06 12.32 -10.85
CA ALA A 67 -9.71 11.71 -12.13
C ALA A 67 -9.26 12.76 -13.14
N VAL A 68 -8.41 12.32 -14.06
CA VAL A 68 -7.99 13.05 -15.25
C VAL A 68 -8.29 12.17 -16.46
N ILE A 69 -8.93 12.75 -17.46
CA ILE A 69 -9.19 12.13 -18.76
C ILE A 69 -8.44 12.91 -19.81
N PHE A 70 -7.57 12.24 -20.56
CA PHE A 70 -6.84 12.80 -21.70
C PHE A 70 -7.66 12.61 -22.97
N GLY A 71 -7.65 13.62 -23.84
CA GLY A 71 -8.23 13.50 -25.17
C GLY A 71 -7.47 12.48 -26.01
N LEU A 72 -8.20 11.66 -26.76
CA LEU A 72 -7.61 10.69 -27.67
C LEU A 72 -7.06 11.40 -28.92
N ASP A 73 -5.97 10.87 -29.47
CA ASP A 73 -5.37 11.30 -30.73
C ASP A 73 -6.41 11.30 -31.86
N ASP A 74 -6.26 12.23 -32.82
CA ASP A 74 -7.17 12.40 -33.98
C ASP A 74 -8.64 12.71 -33.62
N THR A 75 -8.91 13.13 -32.38
CA THR A 75 -10.22 13.67 -31.97
C THR A 75 -10.16 15.20 -31.81
N PRO A 76 -11.31 15.91 -31.81
CA PRO A 76 -11.34 17.35 -31.49
C PRO A 76 -10.79 17.71 -30.10
N TRP A 77 -10.56 16.72 -29.24
CA TRP A 77 -10.05 16.88 -27.88
C TRP A 77 -8.56 16.53 -27.78
N ASP A 78 -7.90 16.19 -28.88
CA ASP A 78 -6.48 15.86 -28.94
C ASP A 78 -5.63 16.98 -28.29
N GLY A 79 -4.70 16.58 -27.42
CA GLY A 79 -3.90 17.46 -26.57
C GLY A 79 -4.63 18.07 -25.37
N GLY A 80 -5.93 17.83 -25.21
CA GLY A 80 -6.76 18.31 -24.09
C GLY A 80 -6.81 17.34 -22.90
N TYR A 81 -7.19 17.86 -21.73
CA TYR A 81 -7.54 17.03 -20.57
C TYR A 81 -8.69 17.62 -19.75
N MET A 82 -9.43 16.75 -19.07
CA MET A 82 -10.51 17.12 -18.15
C MET A 82 -10.22 16.57 -16.75
N LYS A 83 -10.39 17.42 -15.73
CA LYS A 83 -10.33 17.03 -14.31
C LYS A 83 -11.73 16.84 -13.77
N ILE A 84 -11.93 15.79 -12.99
CA ILE A 84 -13.20 15.45 -12.35
C ILE A 84 -12.88 15.13 -10.88
N GLY A 85 -13.62 15.69 -9.93
CA GLY A 85 -13.40 15.51 -8.49
C GLY A 85 -14.46 16.20 -7.65
#